data_AF-A0A1B8XUK7-F1
#
_entry.id   AF-A0A1B8XUK7-F1
#
_cell.length_a   1.000
_cell.length_b   1.000
_cell.length_c   1.000
_cell.angle_alpha   90.00
_cell.angle_beta   90.00
_cell.angle_gamma   90.00
#
_symmetry.space_group_name_H-M   'P 1'
#
loop_
_entity.id
_entity.type
_entity.pdbx_description
1 polymer ?
#
loop_
_entity_poly.entity_id
_entity_poly.type
_entity_poly.pdbx_seq_one_letter_code
_entity_poly.pdbx_strand_id
1 'polypeptide(L)'
;MAENGSRKEAQGRTQCPQCQQPFCQPRILPCLHTLCGGCLAKLEPFSALGKGHSAGTHWSVLCPVCDSEVALPAGGVEELLPDWLAEAEVLLAQVQSGGLALPCDLCREGQAEKRCQECKVNVCEFCCQAHRRQKRTAAHPLHPLQDLSLGTILPPAPCCTLHPLEALGLFCEPCTVPCCRDCAIGHHRGHDLRPAAECAGGHRESLLRALQEAEPHIEQLEAALGGVQEAGKALGQRALGLRAEVEAFIEGYVRAVLEHKAALLRDIEEETQRRQQVLALRKAQLQQQLLDLRTASGFTRDLVARGPDLHLLQAQGLALTRLKELNQGAPRAADQNNPAGIQFSPWEEAGLCQGYQMQGVLQVKAADPGKCEARGADNQDGTFHISYLAPEPGELSISVSLRGQHTPGSPFSVKVRGKSQRHPGIYHCCTFCSSGGQKEARCGCGGTMPGGYQGCGHGHKGHPGQSHWSCCGATKEKSECLGVSSSAPRNLLRTVAL
;
A
#
# COMPACT_ATOMS: atom_id res chain seq x y z
N MET A 1 -18.37 0.11 18.48
CA MET A 1 -19.18 1.30 18.78
C MET A 1 -19.87 1.71 17.49
N ALA A 2 -21.01 1.09 17.21
CA ALA A 2 -21.85 1.38 16.06
C ALA A 2 -23.24 1.58 16.64
N GLU A 3 -23.62 2.85 16.85
CA GLU A 3 -24.93 3.20 17.36
C GLU A 3 -25.95 3.10 16.22
N ASN A 4 -26.84 2.13 16.38
CA ASN A 4 -28.21 2.03 15.89
C ASN A 4 -28.70 3.15 14.95
N GLY A 5 -28.82 2.79 13.66
CA GLY A 5 -29.79 3.38 12.73
C GLY A 5 -31.22 2.96 13.06
N SER A 6 -31.66 3.23 14.29
CA SER A 6 -33.08 3.25 14.62
C SER A 6 -33.61 4.59 14.13
N ARG A 7 -34.64 4.56 13.27
CA ARG A 7 -35.54 5.69 13.00
C ARG A 7 -35.64 6.56 14.24
N LYS A 8 -34.98 7.71 14.24
CA LYS A 8 -35.25 8.76 15.22
C LYS A 8 -36.68 9.17 14.93
N GLU A 9 -37.63 8.59 15.67
CA GLU A 9 -38.89 9.25 15.96
C GLU A 9 -38.57 10.71 16.26
N ALA A 10 -39.26 11.62 15.59
CA ALA A 10 -39.04 13.06 15.63
C ALA A 10 -38.93 13.54 17.09
N GLN A 11 -37.70 13.58 17.63
CA GLN A 11 -37.38 14.38 18.79
C GLN A 11 -37.57 15.81 18.31
N GLY A 12 -38.72 16.39 18.70
CA GLY A 12 -39.19 17.70 18.24
C GLY A 12 -38.09 18.74 18.27
N ARG A 13 -38.12 19.64 17.29
CA ARG A 13 -37.13 20.68 17.04
C ARG A 13 -37.34 21.78 18.08
N THR A 14 -37.06 21.48 19.35
CA THR A 14 -37.34 22.38 20.49
C THR A 14 -36.16 23.27 20.85
N GLN A 15 -34.96 22.98 20.34
CA GLN A 15 -33.74 23.70 20.67
C GLN A 15 -33.16 24.43 19.46
N CYS A 16 -32.69 25.65 19.69
CA CYS A 16 -32.01 26.45 18.70
C CYS A 16 -30.59 25.91 18.46
N PRO A 17 -30.18 25.63 17.20
CA PRO A 17 -28.85 25.09 16.91
C PRO A 17 -27.72 26.07 17.26
N GLN A 18 -28.00 27.38 17.34
CA GLN A 18 -27.00 28.41 17.64
C GLN A 18 -26.73 28.59 19.14
N CYS A 19 -27.76 28.66 19.98
CA CYS A 19 -27.59 28.87 21.42
C CYS A 19 -27.81 27.61 22.27
N GLN A 20 -28.29 26.52 21.65
CA GLN A 20 -28.63 25.24 22.29
C GLN A 20 -29.66 25.38 23.43
N GLN A 21 -30.38 26.51 23.48
CA GLN A 21 -31.48 26.74 24.39
C GLN A 21 -32.82 26.47 23.69
N PRO A 22 -33.91 26.28 24.46
CA PRO A 22 -35.25 26.25 23.89
C PRO A 22 -35.50 27.45 22.98
N PHE A 23 -36.21 27.26 21.86
CA PHE A 23 -36.48 28.35 20.94
C PHE A 23 -37.16 29.53 21.63
N CYS A 24 -36.64 30.72 21.35
CA CYS A 24 -37.20 31.99 21.80
C CYS A 24 -37.41 32.87 20.58
N GLN A 25 -38.68 33.19 20.29
CA GLN A 25 -39.10 33.89 19.06
C GLN A 25 -38.45 33.28 17.80
N PRO A 26 -38.67 31.99 17.52
CA PRO A 26 -38.03 31.31 16.40
C PRO A 26 -38.46 31.89 15.05
N ARG A 27 -37.51 32.03 14.13
CA ARG A 27 -37.73 32.51 12.76
C ARG A 27 -37.18 31.50 11.76
N ILE A 28 -37.86 31.35 10.62
CA ILE A 28 -37.51 30.46 9.53
C ILE A 28 -36.69 31.24 8.50
N LEU A 29 -35.48 30.76 8.21
CA LEU A 29 -34.65 31.25 7.11
C LEU A 29 -35.15 30.70 5.76
N PRO A 30 -34.82 31.35 4.62
CA PRO A 30 -35.12 30.85 3.27
C PRO A 30 -34.63 29.41 2.99
N CYS A 31 -33.57 28.96 3.66
CA CYS A 31 -33.09 27.57 3.60
C CYS A 31 -33.89 26.58 4.47
N LEU A 32 -35.05 27.00 5.02
CA LEU A 32 -35.96 26.23 5.88
C LEU A 32 -35.39 25.81 7.25
N HIS A 33 -34.29 26.44 7.66
CA HIS A 33 -33.74 26.28 9.01
C HIS A 33 -34.28 27.32 9.99
N THR A 34 -34.53 26.89 11.22
CA THR A 34 -35.12 27.69 12.29
C THR A 34 -34.06 28.06 13.32
N LEU A 35 -34.02 29.34 13.70
CA LEU A 35 -33.13 29.93 14.70
C LEU A 35 -33.91 30.91 15.58
N CYS A 36 -33.47 31.16 16.81
CA CYS A 36 -34.06 32.23 17.64
C CYS A 36 -33.84 33.59 16.97
N GLY A 37 -34.82 34.50 17.03
CA GLY A 37 -34.68 35.87 16.51
C GLY A 37 -33.46 36.59 17.08
N GLY A 38 -33.25 36.48 18.40
CA GLY A 38 -32.06 37.05 19.05
C GLY A 38 -30.73 36.37 18.70
N CYS A 39 -30.75 35.13 18.18
CA CYS A 39 -29.56 34.46 17.64
C CYS A 39 -29.27 34.95 16.22
N LEU A 40 -30.30 35.06 15.38
CA LEU A 40 -30.21 35.60 14.02
C LEU A 40 -29.69 37.03 14.01
N ALA A 41 -30.16 37.89 14.92
CA ALA A 41 -29.72 39.27 15.03
C ALA A 41 -28.23 39.43 15.39
N LYS A 42 -27.60 38.36 15.89
CA LYS A 42 -26.16 38.32 16.23
C LYS A 42 -25.29 37.71 15.14
N LEU A 43 -25.89 37.18 14.07
CA LEU A 43 -25.11 36.64 12.95
C LEU A 43 -24.45 37.78 12.19
N GLU A 44 -23.18 37.57 11.82
CA GLU A 44 -22.45 38.53 11.02
C GLU A 44 -22.96 38.53 9.57
N PRO A 45 -23.16 39.70 8.95
CA PRO A 45 -23.46 39.77 7.53
C PRO A 45 -22.35 39.15 6.69
N PHE A 46 -22.70 38.27 5.75
CA PHE A 46 -21.75 37.58 4.90
C PHE A 46 -21.28 38.45 3.73
N SER A 47 -22.22 39.14 3.07
CA SER A 47 -21.94 40.06 1.96
C SER A 47 -22.41 41.48 2.29
N ALA A 48 -21.47 42.39 2.57
CA ALA A 48 -21.72 43.84 2.70
C ALA A 48 -21.01 44.62 1.57
N LEU A 49 -21.31 44.30 0.31
CA LEU A 49 -20.71 44.97 -0.85
C LEU A 49 -21.79 45.55 -1.76
N GLY A 50 -22.06 46.83 -1.57
CA GLY A 50 -22.93 47.61 -2.44
C GLY A 50 -22.99 49.08 -2.03
N LYS A 51 -21.88 49.83 -2.17
CA LYS A 51 -21.95 51.29 -2.30
C LYS A 51 -22.58 51.61 -3.67
N GLY A 52 -23.90 51.58 -3.74
CA GLY A 52 -24.68 51.96 -4.92
C GLY A 52 -25.99 52.59 -4.46
N HIS A 53 -26.17 53.87 -4.78
CA HIS A 53 -27.34 54.65 -4.39
C HIS A 53 -28.59 54.20 -5.15
N SER A 54 -29.28 53.18 -4.63
CA SER A 54 -30.68 52.84 -4.93
C SER A 54 -31.26 52.13 -3.70
N ALA A 55 -32.44 52.56 -3.24
CA ALA A 55 -33.05 52.11 -2.00
C ALA A 55 -33.22 50.57 -1.92
N GLY A 56 -32.51 49.93 -0.97
CA GLY A 56 -32.67 48.52 -0.62
C GLY A 56 -31.33 47.79 -0.41
N THR A 57 -30.64 48.07 0.70
CA THR A 57 -29.43 47.32 1.08
C THR A 57 -29.82 45.92 1.55
N HIS A 58 -29.91 44.95 0.64
CA HIS A 58 -30.09 43.55 1.00
C HIS A 58 -28.77 43.01 1.57
N TRP A 59 -28.78 42.59 2.83
CA TRP A 59 -27.65 41.92 3.47
C TRP A 59 -27.99 40.44 3.65
N SER A 60 -26.99 39.59 3.42
CA SER A 60 -27.11 38.14 3.54
C SER A 60 -26.41 37.63 4.79
N VAL A 61 -26.82 36.48 5.29
CA VAL A 61 -26.16 35.75 6.37
C VAL A 61 -25.91 34.30 5.95
N LEU A 62 -24.92 33.66 6.55
CA LEU A 62 -24.74 32.21 6.42
C LEU A 62 -25.59 31.48 7.46
N CYS A 63 -26.35 30.49 7.01
CA CYS A 63 -27.06 29.61 7.93
C CYS A 63 -26.07 28.69 8.67
N PRO A 64 -26.03 28.67 10.01
CA PRO A 64 -25.10 27.83 10.78
C PRO A 64 -25.43 26.32 10.72
N VAL A 65 -26.51 25.92 10.06
CA VAL A 65 -26.95 24.51 9.97
C VAL A 65 -26.54 23.87 8.64
N CYS A 66 -26.60 24.63 7.54
CA CYS A 66 -26.36 24.12 6.18
C CYS A 66 -25.41 24.98 5.37
N ASP A 67 -24.78 25.98 5.98
CA ASP A 67 -23.82 26.93 5.39
C ASP A 67 -24.32 27.65 4.13
N SER A 68 -25.64 27.65 3.91
CA SER A 68 -26.25 28.33 2.78
C SER A 68 -26.30 29.84 3.04
N GLU A 69 -25.85 30.63 2.06
CA GLU A 69 -26.05 32.07 2.05
C GLU A 69 -27.53 32.36 1.82
N VAL A 70 -28.15 33.04 2.78
CA VAL A 70 -29.56 33.41 2.75
C VAL A 70 -29.72 34.93 2.82
N ALA A 71 -30.50 35.48 1.89
CA ALA A 71 -30.84 36.89 1.89
C ALA A 71 -31.88 37.20 2.97
N LEU A 72 -31.67 38.28 3.72
CA LEU A 72 -32.63 38.74 4.70
C LEU A 72 -33.54 39.84 4.12
N PRO A 73 -34.82 39.91 4.56
CA PRO A 73 -35.72 41.00 4.18
C PRO A 73 -35.19 42.38 4.60
N ALA A 74 -35.70 43.44 3.97
CA ALA A 74 -35.28 44.81 4.25
C ALA A 74 -35.58 45.26 5.69
N GLY A 75 -36.69 44.79 6.29
CA GLY A 75 -37.00 45.00 7.71
C GLY A 75 -36.25 44.06 8.66
N GLY A 76 -35.26 43.31 8.15
CA GLY A 76 -34.39 42.46 8.93
C GLY A 76 -35.06 41.19 9.44
N VAL A 77 -34.59 40.69 10.59
CA VAL A 77 -35.00 39.40 11.17
C VAL A 77 -36.49 39.37 11.54
N GLU A 78 -37.10 40.50 11.86
CA GLU A 78 -38.50 40.57 12.29
C GLU A 78 -39.51 40.28 11.16
N GLU A 79 -39.11 40.49 9.91
CA GLU A 79 -39.90 40.18 8.71
C GLU A 79 -39.79 38.71 8.27
N LEU A 80 -38.87 37.94 8.86
CA LEU A 80 -38.82 36.51 8.61
C LEU A 80 -40.04 35.81 9.20
N LEU A 81 -40.49 34.75 8.53
CA LEU A 81 -41.63 33.96 8.95
C LEU A 81 -41.38 33.39 10.37
N PRO A 82 -42.25 33.64 11.35
CA PRO A 82 -42.17 32.98 12.65
C PRO A 82 -42.37 31.47 12.50
N ASP A 83 -41.58 30.67 13.23
CA ASP A 83 -41.79 29.23 13.32
C ASP A 83 -42.76 28.91 14.46
N TRP A 84 -44.05 29.08 14.19
CA TRP A 84 -45.10 28.80 15.16
C TRP A 84 -45.13 27.33 15.61
N LEU A 85 -44.66 26.41 14.77
CA LEU A 85 -44.60 24.99 15.10
C LEU A 85 -43.49 24.73 16.13
N ALA A 86 -42.30 25.28 15.92
CA ALA A 86 -41.21 25.19 16.90
C ALA A 86 -41.60 25.85 18.24
N GLU A 87 -42.30 26.99 18.21
CA GLU A 87 -42.80 27.64 19.43
C GLU A 87 -43.83 26.76 20.18
N ALA A 88 -44.75 26.12 19.46
CA ALA A 88 -45.72 25.19 20.04
C ALA A 88 -45.04 23.91 20.59
N GLU A 89 -44.06 23.36 19.89
CA GLU A 89 -43.28 22.20 20.35
C GLU A 89 -42.50 22.49 21.64
N VAL A 90 -41.90 23.69 21.76
CA VAL A 90 -41.24 24.13 23.00
C VAL A 90 -42.21 24.17 24.16
N LEU A 91 -43.40 24.75 23.97
CA LEU A 91 -44.43 24.81 25.00
C LEU A 91 -44.87 23.39 25.43
N LEU A 92 -45.09 22.49 24.48
CA LEU A 92 -45.47 21.10 24.78
C LEU A 92 -44.37 20.35 25.54
N ALA A 93 -43.11 20.50 25.11
CA ALA A 93 -41.98 19.88 25.80
C ALA A 93 -41.84 20.40 27.24
N GLN A 94 -42.07 21.69 27.48
CA GLN A 94 -42.07 22.27 28.82
C GLN A 94 -43.17 21.65 29.70
N VAL A 95 -44.39 21.51 29.17
CA VAL A 95 -45.52 20.89 29.89
C VAL A 95 -45.27 19.40 30.18
N GLN A 96 -44.76 18.65 29.21
CA GLN A 96 -44.57 17.19 29.31
C GLN A 96 -43.36 16.79 30.17
N SER A 97 -42.34 17.65 30.26
CA SER A 97 -41.11 17.35 31.02
C SER A 97 -41.33 17.22 32.54
N GLY A 98 -42.51 17.58 33.07
CA GLY A 98 -42.88 17.43 34.48
C GLY A 98 -42.01 18.22 35.48
N GLY A 99 -40.99 18.94 35.01
CA GLY A 99 -39.92 19.53 35.84
C GLY A 99 -40.02 21.03 36.08
N LEU A 100 -40.83 21.76 35.31
CA LEU A 100 -41.14 23.18 35.56
C LEU A 100 -42.66 23.37 35.57
N ALA A 101 -43.22 23.65 36.75
CA ALA A 101 -44.54 24.25 36.80
C ALA A 101 -44.48 25.60 36.08
N LEU A 102 -45.15 25.70 34.93
CA LEU A 102 -45.18 26.95 34.16
C LEU A 102 -45.72 28.07 35.06
N PRO A 103 -45.08 29.24 35.12
CA PRO A 103 -45.59 30.34 35.89
C PRO A 103 -46.92 30.83 35.28
N CYS A 104 -47.80 31.34 36.14
CA CYS A 104 -48.95 32.11 35.69
C CYS A 104 -48.46 33.43 35.08
N ASP A 105 -48.87 33.75 33.86
CA ASP A 105 -48.46 35.00 33.20
C ASP A 105 -49.17 36.23 33.79
N LEU A 106 -50.24 36.02 34.57
CA LEU A 106 -51.09 37.08 35.12
C LEU A 106 -50.79 37.40 36.60
N CYS A 107 -49.95 36.63 37.28
CA CYS A 107 -49.56 36.88 38.67
C CYS A 107 -48.15 36.36 38.96
N ARG A 108 -47.56 36.77 40.09
CA ARG A 108 -46.15 36.44 40.39
C ARG A 108 -45.95 35.08 41.08
N GLU A 109 -46.99 34.52 41.67
CA GLU A 109 -46.88 33.40 42.62
C GLU A 109 -47.65 32.14 42.17
N GLY A 110 -48.53 32.26 41.18
CA GLY A 110 -49.36 31.16 40.73
C GLY A 110 -48.65 30.22 39.76
N GLN A 111 -48.90 28.92 39.89
CA GLN A 111 -48.54 27.94 38.87
C GLN A 111 -49.68 27.79 37.88
N ALA A 112 -49.38 27.83 36.59
CA ALA A 112 -50.38 27.71 35.56
C ALA A 112 -50.92 26.27 35.48
N GLU A 113 -52.24 26.17 35.33
CA GLU A 113 -52.95 24.89 35.15
C GLU A 113 -53.67 24.84 33.80
N LYS A 114 -54.01 26.02 33.26
CA LYS A 114 -54.79 26.17 32.03
C LYS A 114 -54.12 27.20 31.13
N ARG A 115 -54.31 27.07 29.82
CA ARG A 115 -53.90 28.04 28.82
C ARG A 115 -55.13 28.67 28.16
N CYS A 116 -55.13 29.99 28.08
CA CYS A 116 -56.07 30.74 27.26
C CYS A 116 -55.48 30.92 25.87
N GLN A 117 -56.11 30.36 24.83
CA GLN A 117 -55.59 30.49 23.46
C GLN A 117 -55.78 31.90 22.90
N GLU A 118 -56.87 32.58 23.25
CA GLU A 118 -57.18 33.93 22.78
C GLU A 118 -56.23 34.98 23.39
N CYS A 119 -55.95 34.87 24.68
CA CYS A 119 -55.01 35.77 25.36
C CYS A 119 -53.55 35.29 25.29
N LYS A 120 -53.31 34.05 24.84
CA LYS A 120 -52.00 33.38 24.77
C LYS A 120 -51.26 33.28 26.11
N VAL A 121 -52.00 33.31 27.21
CA VAL A 121 -51.45 33.27 28.57
C VAL A 121 -51.74 31.92 29.24
N ASN A 122 -50.77 31.45 30.00
CA ASN A 122 -50.88 30.37 30.95
C ASN A 122 -51.35 30.95 32.28
N VAL A 123 -52.43 30.40 32.83
CA VAL A 123 -53.12 30.94 34.01
C VAL A 123 -53.27 29.90 35.11
N CYS A 124 -53.03 30.32 36.36
CA CYS A 124 -53.33 29.51 37.54
C CYS A 124 -54.84 29.44 37.79
N GLU A 125 -55.27 28.54 38.68
CA GLU A 125 -56.70 28.38 39.00
C GLU A 125 -57.37 29.69 39.47
N PHE A 126 -56.68 30.48 40.31
CA PHE A 126 -57.20 31.78 40.77
C PHE A 126 -57.37 32.78 39.61
N CYS A 127 -56.34 32.91 38.78
CA CYS A 127 -56.39 33.81 37.62
C CYS A 127 -57.41 33.32 36.58
N CYS A 128 -57.65 32.01 36.44
CA CYS A 128 -58.72 31.46 35.61
C CYS A 128 -60.10 31.94 36.06
N GLN A 129 -60.37 31.98 37.37
CA GLN A 129 -61.63 32.50 37.90
C GLN A 129 -61.79 34.00 37.62
N ALA A 130 -60.73 34.79 37.79
CA ALA A 130 -60.72 36.20 37.44
C ALA A 130 -60.95 36.42 35.93
N HIS A 131 -60.26 35.63 35.09
CA HIS A 131 -60.36 35.65 33.63
C HIS A 131 -61.80 35.38 33.16
N ARG A 132 -62.51 34.45 33.81
CA ARG A 132 -63.92 34.14 33.51
C ARG A 132 -64.91 35.20 33.98
N ARG A 133 -64.56 35.99 35.00
CA ARG A 133 -65.44 37.03 35.58
C ARG A 133 -65.34 38.37 34.84
N GLN A 134 -64.26 38.62 34.12
CA GLN A 134 -64.09 39.85 33.35
C GLN A 134 -64.88 39.79 32.05
N LYS A 135 -65.70 40.82 31.77
CA LYS A 135 -66.58 40.89 30.60
C LYS A 135 -65.86 40.66 29.26
N ARG A 136 -64.58 41.05 29.16
CA ARG A 136 -63.78 40.93 27.93
C ARG A 136 -63.20 39.55 27.70
N THR A 137 -62.95 38.77 28.74
CA THR A 137 -62.24 37.48 28.67
C THR A 137 -63.09 36.30 29.11
N ALA A 138 -64.34 36.55 29.55
CA ALA A 138 -65.25 35.55 30.07
C ALA A 138 -65.57 34.41 29.09
N ALA A 139 -65.60 34.73 27.79
CA ALA A 139 -65.91 33.78 26.72
C ALA A 139 -64.69 33.02 26.20
N HIS A 140 -63.47 33.39 26.63
CA HIS A 140 -62.26 32.78 26.07
C HIS A 140 -62.12 31.32 26.53
N PRO A 141 -61.80 30.37 25.63
CA PRO A 141 -61.60 28.98 25.98
C PRO A 141 -60.31 28.83 26.80
N LEU A 142 -60.42 28.06 27.89
CA LEU A 142 -59.32 27.71 28.78
C LEU A 142 -59.12 26.20 28.72
N HIS A 143 -57.98 25.78 28.19
CA HIS A 143 -57.61 24.36 28.05
C HIS A 143 -56.66 23.94 29.17
N PRO A 144 -56.88 22.81 29.84
CA PRO A 144 -55.89 22.26 30.76
C PRO A 144 -54.54 22.07 30.07
N LEU A 145 -53.44 22.41 30.73
CA LEU A 145 -52.10 22.27 30.15
C LEU A 145 -51.80 20.82 29.76
N GLN A 146 -52.26 19.86 30.56
CA GLN A 146 -52.06 18.42 30.35
C GLN A 146 -52.72 17.90 29.07
N ASP A 147 -53.76 18.57 28.59
CA ASP A 147 -54.52 18.18 27.39
C ASP A 147 -54.01 18.90 26.13
N LEU A 148 -52.95 19.72 26.25
CA LEU A 148 -52.38 20.42 25.11
C LEU A 148 -51.73 19.44 24.13
N SER A 149 -52.04 19.66 22.87
CA SER A 149 -51.42 19.04 21.70
C SER A 149 -51.22 20.08 20.61
N LEU A 150 -50.40 19.77 19.59
CA LEU A 150 -50.18 20.65 18.43
C LEU A 150 -51.49 21.04 17.72
N GLY A 151 -52.52 20.20 17.76
CA GLY A 151 -53.83 20.52 17.18
C GLY A 151 -54.67 21.49 18.01
N THR A 152 -54.41 21.61 19.31
CA THR A 152 -55.14 22.51 20.22
C THR A 152 -54.46 23.87 20.41
N ILE A 153 -53.15 23.95 20.19
CA ILE A 153 -52.39 25.20 20.25
C ILE A 153 -52.57 25.91 18.91
N LEU A 154 -53.41 26.94 18.90
CA LEU A 154 -53.67 27.71 17.70
C LEU A 154 -52.64 28.85 17.57
N PRO A 155 -51.98 29.00 16.41
CA PRO A 155 -51.14 30.16 16.18
C PRO A 155 -52.00 31.43 16.11
N PRO A 156 -51.44 32.61 16.43
CA PRO A 156 -52.12 33.86 16.15
C PRO A 156 -52.50 33.99 14.68
N ALA A 157 -53.65 34.62 14.43
CA ALA A 157 -53.92 35.19 13.12
C ALA A 157 -52.75 36.10 12.73
N PRO A 158 -52.07 35.84 11.59
CA PRO A 158 -50.93 36.64 11.18
C PRO A 158 -51.41 38.03 10.76
N CYS A 159 -50.75 39.06 11.29
CA CYS A 159 -51.01 40.45 10.92
C CYS A 159 -50.11 40.90 9.78
N CYS A 160 -50.56 41.90 9.03
CA CYS A 160 -49.77 42.50 7.97
C CYS A 160 -48.59 43.30 8.54
N THR A 161 -47.39 43.14 7.97
CA THR A 161 -46.20 43.91 8.37
C THR A 161 -46.32 45.39 8.02
N LEU A 162 -47.03 45.72 6.94
CA LEU A 162 -47.32 47.10 6.53
C LEU A 162 -48.49 47.72 7.31
N HIS A 163 -49.44 46.89 7.77
CA HIS A 163 -50.64 47.32 8.49
C HIS A 163 -50.80 46.44 9.75
N PRO A 164 -50.08 46.73 10.86
CA PRO A 164 -49.96 45.81 12.00
C PRO A 164 -51.25 45.46 12.73
N LEU A 165 -52.30 46.28 12.58
CA LEU A 165 -53.62 46.04 13.17
C LEU A 165 -54.53 45.21 12.27
N GLU A 166 -54.16 45.00 11.00
CA GLU A 166 -54.97 44.30 10.02
C GLU A 166 -54.51 42.85 9.86
N ALA A 167 -55.45 41.91 10.01
CA ALA A 167 -55.20 40.49 9.80
C ALA A 167 -55.05 40.16 8.31
N LEU A 168 -54.16 39.21 8.00
CA LEU A 168 -54.03 38.64 6.66
C LEU A 168 -55.18 37.66 6.41
N GLY A 169 -56.11 38.06 5.54
CA GLY A 169 -57.32 37.27 5.23
C GLY A 169 -57.53 36.99 3.74
N LEU A 170 -56.76 37.63 2.86
CA LEU A 170 -56.81 37.47 1.41
C LEU A 170 -55.49 36.87 0.92
N PHE A 171 -55.53 36.21 -0.23
CA PHE A 171 -54.37 35.73 -0.95
C PHE A 171 -54.34 36.33 -2.35
N CYS A 172 -53.20 36.89 -2.74
CA CYS A 172 -52.98 37.48 -4.04
C CYS A 172 -52.32 36.46 -4.95
N GLU A 173 -53.07 35.89 -5.90
CA GLU A 173 -52.58 34.84 -6.81
C GLU A 173 -51.38 35.28 -7.65
N PRO A 174 -51.38 36.47 -8.31
CA PRO A 174 -50.23 36.90 -9.11
C PRO A 174 -48.94 37.15 -8.31
N CYS A 175 -49.07 37.53 -7.04
CA CYS A 175 -47.94 37.85 -6.18
C CYS A 175 -47.54 36.70 -5.25
N THR A 176 -48.32 35.62 -5.24
CA THR A 176 -48.16 34.43 -4.39
C THR A 176 -47.94 34.74 -2.90
N VAL A 177 -48.59 35.79 -2.39
CA VAL A 177 -48.47 36.24 -0.99
C VAL A 177 -49.83 36.47 -0.33
N PRO A 178 -49.96 36.20 0.98
CA PRO A 178 -51.12 36.63 1.75
C PRO A 178 -51.11 38.15 1.97
N CYS A 179 -52.28 38.79 1.92
CA CYS A 179 -52.42 40.23 2.13
C CYS A 179 -53.64 40.58 2.99
N CYS A 180 -53.61 41.76 3.61
CA CYS A 180 -54.74 42.33 4.34
C CYS A 180 -55.65 43.16 3.43
N ARG A 181 -56.76 43.65 3.98
CA ARG A 181 -57.73 44.49 3.25
C ARG A 181 -57.14 45.82 2.78
N ASP A 182 -56.28 46.44 3.56
CA ASP A 182 -55.63 47.69 3.17
C ASP A 182 -54.62 47.48 2.04
N CYS A 183 -53.86 46.38 2.08
CA CYS A 183 -52.95 45.99 1.00
C CYS A 183 -53.70 45.67 -0.31
N ALA A 184 -54.91 45.10 -0.22
CA ALA A 184 -55.74 44.82 -1.39
C ALA A 184 -56.11 46.09 -2.18
N ILE A 185 -56.34 47.20 -1.47
CA ILE A 185 -56.73 48.48 -2.08
C ILE A 185 -55.50 49.28 -2.54
N GLY A 186 -54.38 49.14 -1.83
CA GLY A 186 -53.11 49.83 -2.12
C GLY A 186 -52.20 49.06 -3.07
N HIS A 187 -51.43 48.11 -2.52
CA HIS A 187 -50.31 47.43 -3.20
C HIS A 187 -50.74 46.34 -4.19
N HIS A 188 -51.88 45.70 -3.96
CA HIS A 188 -52.40 44.62 -4.83
C HIS A 188 -53.66 45.04 -5.59
N ARG A 189 -53.79 46.35 -5.84
CA ARG A 189 -54.96 46.91 -6.52
C ARG A 189 -55.09 46.33 -7.94
N GLY A 190 -56.21 45.67 -8.20
CA GLY A 190 -56.50 45.09 -9.51
C GLY A 190 -55.91 43.70 -9.76
N HIS A 191 -55.29 43.08 -8.75
CA HIS A 191 -54.89 41.67 -8.81
C HIS A 191 -56.06 40.72 -8.48
N ASP A 192 -55.93 39.45 -8.86
CA ASP A 192 -56.87 38.41 -8.41
C ASP A 192 -56.63 38.11 -6.93
N LEU A 193 -57.61 38.49 -6.10
CA LEU A 193 -57.58 38.36 -4.64
C LEU A 193 -58.72 37.45 -4.21
N ARG A 194 -58.37 36.34 -3.54
CA ARG A 194 -59.34 35.37 -3.02
C ARG A 194 -59.20 35.20 -1.51
N PRO A 195 -60.26 34.79 -0.78
CA PRO A 195 -60.15 34.47 0.64
C PRO A 195 -59.07 33.41 0.88
N ALA A 196 -58.15 33.67 1.82
CA ALA A 196 -57.01 32.78 2.05
C ALA A 196 -57.43 31.34 2.41
N ALA A 197 -58.57 31.19 3.09
CA ALA A 197 -59.14 29.88 3.43
C ALA A 197 -59.54 29.04 2.21
N GLU A 198 -59.96 29.67 1.11
CA GLU A 198 -60.35 28.99 -0.13
C GLU A 198 -59.12 28.57 -0.96
N CYS A 199 -58.08 29.40 -0.98
CA CYS A 199 -56.83 29.09 -1.68
C CYS A 199 -55.98 28.02 -0.96
N ALA A 200 -56.09 27.92 0.36
CA ALA A 200 -55.25 27.04 1.18
C ALA A 200 -55.33 25.55 0.77
N GLY A 201 -56.50 25.08 0.31
CA GLY A 201 -56.68 23.70 -0.15
C GLY A 201 -55.79 23.35 -1.36
N GLY A 202 -55.82 24.18 -2.40
CA GLY A 202 -55.02 23.96 -3.62
C GLY A 202 -53.51 24.07 -3.38
N HIS A 203 -53.08 25.02 -2.54
CA HIS A 203 -51.66 25.11 -2.16
C HIS A 203 -51.22 23.92 -1.30
N ARG A 204 -52.09 23.40 -0.43
CA ARG A 204 -51.81 22.18 0.36
C ARG A 204 -51.59 20.97 -0.54
N GLU A 205 -52.46 20.75 -1.53
CA GLU A 205 -52.29 19.66 -2.50
C GLU A 205 -50.98 19.78 -3.29
N SER A 206 -50.61 21.02 -3.66
CA SER A 206 -49.36 21.28 -4.39
C SER A 206 -48.13 20.95 -3.53
N LEU A 207 -48.13 21.32 -2.25
CA LEU A 207 -47.07 20.96 -1.30
C LEU A 207 -47.01 19.45 -1.03
N LEU A 208 -48.16 18.78 -0.90
CA LEU A 208 -48.22 17.33 -0.71
C LEU A 208 -47.67 16.58 -1.92
N ARG A 209 -47.93 17.05 -3.14
CA ARG A 209 -47.34 16.47 -4.36
C ARG A 209 -45.82 16.61 -4.38
N ALA A 210 -45.30 17.79 -4.06
CA ALA A 210 -43.86 18.02 -3.99
C ALA A 210 -43.18 17.12 -2.93
N LEU A 211 -43.84 16.88 -1.79
CA LEU A 211 -43.36 15.94 -0.78
C LEU A 211 -43.34 14.50 -1.31
N GLN A 212 -44.41 14.06 -1.96
CA GLN A 212 -44.50 12.73 -2.56
C GLN A 212 -43.43 12.49 -3.65
N GLU A 213 -43.04 13.54 -4.38
CA GLU A 213 -41.95 13.48 -5.35
C GLU A 213 -40.56 13.44 -4.68
N ALA A 214 -40.40 14.10 -3.53
CA ALA A 214 -39.12 14.14 -2.81
C ALA A 214 -38.83 12.86 -2.01
N GLU A 215 -39.84 12.19 -1.44
CA GLU A 215 -39.71 10.95 -0.67
C GLU A 215 -38.86 9.86 -1.35
N PRO A 216 -39.12 9.45 -2.61
CA PRO A 216 -38.30 8.42 -3.28
C PRO A 216 -36.86 8.89 -3.53
N HIS A 217 -36.63 10.20 -3.70
CA HIS A 217 -35.27 10.73 -3.84
C HIS A 217 -34.49 10.60 -2.53
N ILE A 218 -35.14 10.79 -1.38
CA ILE A 218 -34.53 10.57 -0.06
C ILE A 218 -34.12 9.10 0.07
N GLU A 219 -35.03 8.16 -0.22
CA GLU A 219 -34.74 6.72 -0.15
C GLU A 219 -33.58 6.32 -1.07
N GLN A 220 -33.53 6.87 -2.29
CA GLN A 220 -32.43 6.63 -3.23
C GLN A 220 -31.09 7.14 -2.71
N LEU A 221 -31.07 8.34 -2.11
CA LEU A 221 -29.85 8.91 -1.54
C LEU A 221 -29.38 8.13 -0.31
N GLU A 222 -30.28 7.70 0.56
CA GLU A 222 -29.97 6.86 1.72
C GLU A 222 -29.41 5.50 1.28
N ALA A 223 -30.02 4.86 0.28
CA ALA A 223 -29.54 3.61 -0.29
C ALA A 223 -28.16 3.77 -0.94
N ALA A 224 -27.95 4.85 -1.71
CA ALA A 224 -26.66 5.15 -2.32
C ALA A 224 -25.56 5.37 -1.26
N LEU A 225 -25.88 6.11 -0.18
CA LEU A 225 -24.96 6.33 0.94
C LEU A 225 -24.60 5.00 1.62
N GLY A 226 -25.60 4.14 1.87
CA GLY A 226 -25.38 2.78 2.41
C GLY A 226 -24.45 1.96 1.52
N GLY A 227 -24.68 1.96 0.21
CA GLY A 227 -23.83 1.27 -0.76
C GLY A 227 -22.39 1.76 -0.78
N VAL A 228 -22.16 3.08 -0.69
CA VAL A 228 -20.80 3.66 -0.61
C VAL A 228 -20.10 3.24 0.68
N GLN A 229 -20.81 3.22 1.81
CA GLN A 229 -20.25 2.79 3.10
C GLN A 229 -19.88 1.29 3.08
N GLU A 230 -20.73 0.44 2.51
CA GLU A 230 -20.47 -0.99 2.36
C GLU A 230 -19.28 -1.25 1.42
N ALA A 231 -19.22 -0.55 0.28
CA ALA A 231 -18.09 -0.62 -0.63
C ALA A 231 -16.77 -0.20 0.06
N GLY A 232 -16.81 0.85 0.89
CA GLY A 232 -15.67 1.27 1.70
C GLY A 232 -15.21 0.20 2.69
N LYS A 233 -16.15 -0.45 3.41
CA LYS A 233 -15.84 -1.57 4.32
C LYS A 233 -15.25 -2.77 3.57
N ALA A 234 -15.85 -3.15 2.44
CA ALA A 234 -15.38 -4.26 1.61
C ALA A 234 -13.97 -4.00 1.06
N LEU A 235 -13.68 -2.77 0.60
CA LEU A 235 -12.35 -2.37 0.16
C LEU A 235 -11.33 -2.47 1.30
N GLY A 236 -11.69 -2.01 2.50
CA GLY A 236 -10.85 -2.15 3.69
C GLY A 236 -10.53 -3.60 4.04
N GLN A 237 -11.54 -4.48 4.03
CA GLN A 237 -11.34 -5.92 4.28
C GLN A 237 -10.45 -6.57 3.22
N ARG A 238 -10.64 -6.22 1.95
CA ARG A 238 -9.80 -6.72 0.85
C ARG A 238 -8.35 -6.27 0.97
N ALA A 239 -8.11 -5.02 1.38
CA ALA A 239 -6.76 -4.52 1.63
C ALA A 239 -6.06 -5.28 2.76
N LEU A 240 -6.77 -5.59 3.86
CA LEU A 240 -6.26 -6.42 4.95
C LEU A 240 -5.95 -7.85 4.49
N GLY A 241 -6.84 -8.45 3.69
CA GLY A 241 -6.64 -9.78 3.11
C GLY A 241 -5.38 -9.85 2.24
N LEU A 242 -5.24 -8.92 1.29
CA LEU A 242 -4.06 -8.85 0.43
C LEU A 242 -2.77 -8.64 1.22
N ARG A 243 -2.80 -7.84 2.28
CA ARG A 243 -1.65 -7.66 3.17
C ARG A 243 -1.24 -9.00 3.81
N ALA A 244 -2.22 -9.73 4.35
CA ALA A 244 -1.96 -11.03 4.97
C ALA A 244 -1.44 -12.07 3.97
N GLU A 245 -1.94 -12.07 2.73
CA GLU A 245 -1.45 -12.94 1.65
C GLU A 245 0.02 -12.65 1.32
N VAL A 246 0.40 -11.37 1.20
CA VAL A 246 1.80 -10.97 0.95
C VAL A 246 2.70 -11.36 2.11
N GLU A 247 2.29 -11.07 3.35
CA GLU A 247 3.06 -11.43 4.55
C GLU A 247 3.27 -12.96 4.62
N ALA A 248 2.21 -13.74 4.42
CA ALA A 248 2.28 -15.21 4.42
C ALA A 248 3.19 -15.77 3.31
N PHE A 249 3.12 -15.20 2.09
CA PHE A 249 3.98 -15.60 0.98
C PHE A 249 5.47 -15.34 1.29
N ILE A 250 5.80 -14.14 1.77
CA ILE A 250 7.19 -13.76 2.08
C ILE A 250 7.72 -14.60 3.24
N GLU A 251 6.95 -14.82 4.30
CA GLU A 251 7.34 -15.67 5.41
C GLU A 251 7.59 -17.12 4.96
N GLY A 252 6.74 -17.64 4.07
CA GLY A 252 6.94 -18.94 3.43
C GLY A 252 8.22 -19.01 2.61
N TYR A 253 8.49 -17.99 1.79
CA TYR A 253 9.71 -17.90 0.99
C TYR A 253 10.98 -17.82 1.86
N VAL A 254 10.99 -16.97 2.88
CA VAL A 254 12.11 -16.85 3.82
C VAL A 254 12.39 -18.17 4.51
N ARG A 255 11.35 -18.89 4.94
CA ARG A 255 11.49 -20.22 5.54
C ARG A 255 12.16 -21.20 4.58
N ALA A 256 11.70 -21.28 3.33
CA ALA A 256 12.29 -22.14 2.32
C ALA A 256 13.77 -21.80 2.06
N VAL A 257 14.11 -20.51 1.98
CA VAL A 257 15.51 -20.06 1.82
C VAL A 257 16.39 -20.47 3.00
N LEU A 258 15.88 -20.34 4.24
CA LEU A 258 16.61 -20.74 5.44
C LEU A 258 16.79 -22.26 5.53
N GLU A 259 15.79 -23.04 5.15
CA GLU A 259 15.87 -24.51 5.05
C GLU A 259 16.90 -24.94 4.00
N HIS A 260 16.88 -24.32 2.82
CA HIS A 260 17.86 -24.56 1.75
C HIS A 260 19.29 -24.23 2.20
N LYS A 261 19.48 -23.08 2.86
CA LYS A 261 20.77 -22.71 3.47
C LYS A 261 21.24 -23.79 4.47
N ALA A 262 20.36 -24.24 5.35
CA ALA A 262 20.70 -25.25 6.35
C ALA A 262 21.07 -26.59 5.69
N ALA A 263 20.40 -26.98 4.60
CA ALA A 263 20.72 -28.17 3.84
C ALA A 263 22.13 -28.08 3.22
N LEU A 264 22.44 -26.99 2.51
CA LEU A 264 23.76 -26.79 1.92
C LEU A 264 24.88 -26.82 2.97
N LEU A 265 24.67 -26.21 4.15
CA LEU A 265 25.68 -26.24 5.22
C LEU A 265 25.90 -27.67 5.75
N ARG A 266 24.84 -28.45 5.93
CA ARG A 266 24.96 -29.87 6.32
C ARG A 266 25.72 -30.67 5.26
N ASP A 267 25.42 -30.48 3.98
CA ASP A 267 26.09 -31.18 2.89
C ASP A 267 27.60 -30.88 2.86
N ILE A 268 28.00 -29.62 3.14
CA ILE A 268 29.42 -29.24 3.27
C ILE A 268 30.07 -29.98 4.44
N GLU A 269 29.41 -30.00 5.60
CA GLU A 269 29.94 -30.65 6.81
C GLU A 269 30.09 -32.16 6.60
N GLU A 270 29.08 -32.83 6.05
CA GLU A 270 29.09 -34.26 5.77
C GLU A 270 30.21 -34.64 4.78
N GLU A 271 30.33 -33.91 3.67
CA GLU A 271 31.36 -34.16 2.67
C GLU A 271 32.76 -33.87 3.21
N THR A 272 32.90 -32.83 4.03
CA THR A 272 34.17 -32.51 4.71
C THR A 272 34.57 -33.60 5.68
N GLN A 273 33.64 -34.06 6.52
CA GLN A 273 33.88 -35.12 7.49
C GLN A 273 34.25 -36.43 6.78
N ARG A 274 33.55 -36.77 5.69
CA ARG A 274 33.84 -37.94 4.86
C ARG A 274 35.27 -37.89 4.30
N ARG A 275 35.71 -36.76 3.75
CA ARG A 275 37.08 -36.59 3.24
C ARG A 275 38.13 -36.65 4.34
N GLN A 276 37.86 -36.06 5.50
CA GLN A 276 38.76 -36.13 6.66
C GLN A 276 38.97 -37.58 7.13
N GLN A 277 37.91 -38.40 7.16
CA GLN A 277 38.02 -39.83 7.51
C GLN A 277 38.91 -40.60 6.53
N VAL A 278 38.77 -40.35 5.22
CA VAL A 278 39.62 -40.98 4.19
C VAL A 278 41.08 -40.57 4.36
N LEU A 279 41.36 -39.28 4.57
CA LEU A 279 42.71 -38.78 4.81
C LEU A 279 43.32 -39.35 6.10
N ALA A 280 42.52 -39.47 7.17
CA ALA A 280 42.96 -40.04 8.44
C ALA A 280 43.34 -41.52 8.29
N LEU A 281 42.53 -42.32 7.60
CA LEU A 281 42.84 -43.72 7.31
C LEU A 281 44.11 -43.85 6.47
N ARG A 282 44.24 -43.03 5.41
CA ARG A 282 45.43 -43.03 4.56
C ARG A 282 46.69 -42.64 5.32
N LYS A 283 46.61 -41.64 6.19
CA LYS A 283 47.70 -41.25 7.09
C LYS A 283 48.13 -42.42 7.98
N ALA A 284 47.18 -43.12 8.61
CA ALA A 284 47.46 -44.28 9.45
C ALA A 284 48.17 -45.40 8.67
N GLN A 285 47.70 -45.70 7.45
CA GLN A 285 48.33 -46.70 6.56
C GLN A 285 49.79 -46.33 6.23
N LEU A 286 50.04 -45.08 5.83
CA LEU A 286 51.40 -44.62 5.50
C LEU A 286 52.31 -44.63 6.74
N GLN A 287 51.80 -44.27 7.92
CA GLN A 287 52.55 -44.33 9.17
C GLN A 287 52.95 -45.77 9.52
N GLN A 288 52.04 -46.75 9.33
CA GLN A 288 52.34 -48.15 9.56
C GLN A 288 53.38 -48.68 8.56
N GLN A 289 53.23 -48.39 7.26
CA GLN A 289 54.21 -48.79 6.24
C GLN A 289 55.60 -48.21 6.52
N LEU A 290 55.67 -46.95 6.97
CA LEU A 290 56.92 -46.31 7.36
C LEU A 290 57.56 -46.99 8.57
N LEU A 291 56.77 -47.36 9.58
CA LEU A 291 57.25 -48.08 10.76
C LEU A 291 57.82 -49.45 10.40
N ASP A 292 57.08 -50.21 9.58
CA ASP A 292 57.49 -51.53 9.11
C ASP A 292 58.81 -51.47 8.33
N LEU A 293 58.92 -50.51 7.39
CA LEU A 293 60.13 -50.34 6.59
C LEU A 293 61.33 -49.89 7.43
N ARG A 294 61.14 -48.98 8.39
CA ARG A 294 62.19 -48.57 9.33
C ARG A 294 62.68 -49.74 10.18
N THR A 295 61.77 -50.56 10.69
CA THR A 295 62.08 -51.72 11.52
C THR A 295 62.86 -52.77 10.72
N ALA A 296 62.37 -53.13 9.53
CA ALA A 296 63.05 -54.07 8.64
C ALA A 296 64.44 -53.57 8.21
N SER A 297 64.54 -52.28 7.87
CA SER A 297 65.81 -51.66 7.49
C SER A 297 66.80 -51.58 8.65
N GLY A 298 66.33 -51.26 9.87
CA GLY A 298 67.15 -51.21 11.08
C GLY A 298 67.75 -52.59 11.41
N PHE A 299 66.90 -53.62 11.49
CA PHE A 299 67.33 -55.00 11.70
C PHE A 299 68.36 -55.45 10.65
N THR A 300 68.08 -55.20 9.37
CA THR A 300 68.96 -55.64 8.28
C THR A 300 70.31 -54.92 8.33
N ARG A 301 70.30 -53.62 8.65
CA ARG A 301 71.53 -52.83 8.81
C ARG A 301 72.37 -53.33 9.98
N ASP A 302 71.75 -53.64 11.12
CA ASP A 302 72.45 -54.15 12.29
C ASP A 302 73.03 -55.55 12.05
N LEU A 303 72.27 -56.42 11.39
CA LEU A 303 72.71 -57.75 10.98
C LEU A 303 73.95 -57.69 10.07
N VAL A 304 73.94 -56.80 9.07
CA VAL A 304 75.07 -56.64 8.13
C VAL A 304 76.29 -55.99 8.79
N ALA A 305 76.10 -55.03 9.70
CA ALA A 305 77.20 -54.29 10.31
C ALA A 305 77.92 -55.05 11.44
N ARG A 306 77.21 -55.89 12.18
CA ARG A 306 77.68 -56.47 13.45
C ARG A 306 77.44 -57.99 13.59
N GLY A 307 76.69 -58.59 12.69
CA GLY A 307 76.32 -60.00 12.77
C GLY A 307 77.47 -60.94 12.38
N PRO A 308 77.71 -62.04 13.12
CA PRO A 308 78.59 -63.11 12.65
C PRO A 308 78.08 -63.77 11.36
N ASP A 309 79.00 -64.22 10.50
CA ASP A 309 78.69 -64.74 9.15
C ASP A 309 77.59 -65.81 9.12
N LEU A 310 77.57 -66.73 10.10
CA LEU A 310 76.57 -67.80 10.15
C LEU A 310 75.15 -67.27 10.43
N HIS A 311 75.00 -66.28 11.33
CA HIS A 311 73.70 -65.66 11.61
C HIS A 311 73.23 -64.79 10.44
N LEU A 312 74.16 -64.14 9.74
CA LEU A 312 73.86 -63.41 8.51
C LEU A 312 73.27 -64.37 7.47
N LEU A 313 73.92 -65.52 7.21
CA LEU A 313 73.43 -66.51 6.25
C LEU A 313 72.07 -67.10 6.64
N GLN A 314 71.81 -67.31 7.95
CA GLN A 314 70.52 -67.80 8.44
C GLN A 314 69.38 -66.78 8.27
N ALA A 315 69.63 -65.49 8.50
CA ALA A 315 68.60 -64.45 8.48
C ALA A 315 68.49 -63.70 7.14
N GLN A 316 69.47 -63.83 6.22
CA GLN A 316 69.49 -63.12 4.93
C GLN A 316 68.26 -63.38 4.07
N GLY A 317 67.77 -64.62 4.00
CA GLY A 317 66.58 -64.96 3.21
C GLY A 317 65.33 -64.24 3.71
N LEU A 318 65.14 -64.19 5.04
CA LEU A 318 64.03 -63.51 5.68
C LEU A 318 64.11 -61.99 5.48
N ALA A 319 65.29 -61.40 5.72
CA ALA A 319 65.53 -59.97 5.58
C ALA A 319 65.32 -59.49 4.13
N LEU A 320 65.88 -60.22 3.15
CA LEU A 320 65.72 -59.88 1.73
C LEU A 320 64.27 -60.01 1.26
N THR A 321 63.56 -61.05 1.70
CA THR A 321 62.15 -61.26 1.33
C THR A 321 61.30 -60.12 1.88
N ARG A 322 61.45 -59.80 3.16
CA ARG A 322 60.67 -58.74 3.81
C ARG A 322 60.96 -57.35 3.22
N LEU A 323 62.22 -57.04 2.93
CA LEU A 323 62.58 -55.76 2.30
C LEU A 323 62.04 -55.66 0.86
N LYS A 324 62.06 -56.76 0.09
CA LYS A 324 61.47 -56.79 -1.25
C LYS A 324 59.95 -56.56 -1.20
N GLU A 325 59.24 -57.22 -0.30
CA GLU A 325 57.80 -57.01 -0.10
C GLU A 325 57.47 -55.55 0.23
N LEU A 326 58.20 -54.95 1.17
CA LEU A 326 57.94 -53.57 1.60
C LEU A 326 58.32 -52.54 0.54
N ASN A 327 59.37 -52.78 -0.25
CA ASN A 327 59.81 -51.87 -1.33
C ASN A 327 58.91 -51.92 -2.57
N GLN A 328 58.05 -52.92 -2.72
CA GLN A 328 57.08 -52.99 -3.83
C GLN A 328 55.87 -52.07 -3.62
N GLY A 329 55.65 -51.57 -2.39
CA GLY A 329 54.59 -50.62 -2.05
C GLY A 329 55.02 -49.17 -2.29
N ALA A 330 55.13 -48.72 -3.54
CA ALA A 330 55.42 -47.31 -3.82
C ALA A 330 54.24 -46.41 -3.34
N PRO A 331 54.51 -45.25 -2.71
CA PRO A 331 53.48 -44.27 -2.41
C PRO A 331 52.93 -43.70 -3.72
N ARG A 332 51.71 -44.09 -4.10
CA ARG A 332 51.00 -43.45 -5.22
C ARG A 332 50.89 -41.94 -4.96
N ALA A 333 51.14 -41.17 -6.02
CA ALA A 333 51.35 -39.72 -6.00
C ALA A 333 50.15 -38.89 -5.49
N ALA A 334 50.46 -37.61 -5.26
CA ALA A 334 49.76 -36.56 -4.53
C ALA A 334 48.31 -36.20 -4.91
N ASP A 335 47.64 -36.92 -5.80
CA ASP A 335 46.31 -36.55 -6.32
C ASP A 335 45.17 -36.66 -5.28
N GLN A 336 45.38 -37.42 -4.20
CA GLN A 336 44.36 -37.59 -3.14
C GLN A 336 44.40 -36.49 -2.06
N ASN A 337 45.35 -35.55 -2.16
CA ASN A 337 45.52 -34.47 -1.17
C ASN A 337 44.93 -33.14 -1.64
N ASN A 338 44.21 -33.09 -2.77
CA ASN A 338 43.69 -31.83 -3.30
C ASN A 338 42.49 -31.33 -2.45
N PRO A 339 42.60 -30.17 -1.78
CA PRO A 339 41.50 -29.61 -0.99
C PRO A 339 40.35 -29.04 -1.85
N ALA A 340 40.57 -28.83 -3.17
CA ALA A 340 39.68 -28.06 -4.04
C ALA A 340 38.53 -28.86 -4.68
N GLY A 341 37.78 -29.67 -3.90
CA GLY A 341 36.72 -30.52 -4.47
C GLY A 341 35.29 -30.21 -4.03
N ILE A 342 35.04 -29.13 -3.28
CA ILE A 342 33.68 -28.65 -2.98
C ILE A 342 33.59 -27.20 -3.49
N GLN A 343 32.66 -26.93 -4.41
CA GLN A 343 32.43 -25.62 -4.98
C GLN A 343 30.97 -25.23 -4.83
N PHE A 344 30.70 -24.02 -4.33
CA PHE A 344 29.35 -23.47 -4.26
C PHE A 344 29.07 -22.59 -5.49
N SER A 345 27.95 -22.86 -6.16
CA SER A 345 27.48 -22.12 -7.34
C SER A 345 26.21 -21.34 -6.99
N PRO A 346 26.30 -20.07 -6.55
CA PRO A 346 25.16 -19.32 -5.98
C PRO A 346 24.01 -19.05 -6.96
N TRP A 347 24.27 -19.06 -8.26
CA TRP A 347 23.31 -18.70 -9.30
C TRP A 347 22.73 -19.92 -10.05
N GLU A 348 23.16 -21.11 -9.68
CA GLU A 348 22.67 -22.35 -10.28
C GLU A 348 21.35 -22.76 -9.64
N GLU A 349 20.40 -23.27 -10.44
CA GLU A 349 19.09 -23.66 -9.95
C GLU A 349 19.19 -24.96 -9.12
N ALA A 350 18.77 -24.89 -7.86
CA ALA A 350 18.79 -26.01 -6.92
C ALA A 350 17.48 -26.81 -6.90
N GLY A 351 16.48 -26.37 -7.66
CA GLY A 351 15.14 -26.96 -7.68
C GLY A 351 14.20 -26.35 -6.64
N LEU A 352 13.15 -27.09 -6.27
CA LEU A 352 12.09 -26.59 -5.40
C LEU A 352 12.34 -26.96 -3.93
N CYS A 353 12.30 -25.97 -3.04
CA CYS A 353 12.22 -26.15 -1.59
C CYS A 353 10.87 -25.63 -1.09
N GLN A 354 10.05 -26.49 -0.47
CA GLN A 354 8.68 -26.15 -0.06
C GLN A 354 7.84 -25.53 -1.20
N GLY A 355 8.08 -25.95 -2.45
CA GLY A 355 7.41 -25.41 -3.65
C GLY A 355 7.98 -24.10 -4.19
N TYR A 356 9.03 -23.53 -3.59
CA TYR A 356 9.72 -22.33 -4.06
C TYR A 356 11.01 -22.67 -4.80
N GLN A 357 11.25 -22.04 -5.95
CA GLN A 357 12.48 -22.24 -6.73
C GLN A 357 13.68 -21.62 -6.00
N MET A 358 14.66 -22.46 -5.67
CA MET A 358 15.90 -22.07 -4.99
C MET A 358 17.08 -21.95 -5.96
N GLN A 359 18.01 -21.09 -5.58
CA GLN A 359 19.30 -20.93 -6.24
C GLN A 359 20.43 -21.30 -5.26
N GLY A 360 21.56 -21.76 -5.78
CA GLY A 360 22.71 -22.17 -4.99
C GLY A 360 22.81 -23.69 -4.89
N VAL A 361 23.76 -24.27 -5.62
CA VAL A 361 24.05 -25.71 -5.60
C VAL A 361 25.48 -25.96 -5.12
N LEU A 362 25.69 -27.04 -4.38
CA LEU A 362 27.00 -27.56 -4.05
C LEU A 362 27.45 -28.59 -5.08
N GLN A 363 28.55 -28.29 -5.75
CA GLN A 363 29.19 -29.19 -6.68
C GLN A 363 30.37 -29.88 -5.98
N VAL A 364 30.27 -31.20 -5.83
CA VAL A 364 31.35 -32.02 -5.32
C VAL A 364 32.13 -32.56 -6.52
N LYS A 365 33.29 -31.97 -6.80
CA LYS A 365 34.21 -32.49 -7.81
C LYS A 365 34.92 -33.71 -7.23
N ALA A 366 34.59 -34.89 -7.73
CA ALA A 366 35.44 -36.06 -7.54
C ALA A 366 36.75 -35.79 -8.29
N ALA A 367 37.87 -35.76 -7.57
CA ALA A 367 39.18 -35.83 -8.21
C ALA A 367 39.28 -37.21 -8.87
N ASP A 368 38.94 -37.29 -10.15
CA ASP A 368 39.04 -38.49 -10.97
C ASP A 368 40.29 -38.31 -11.86
N PRO A 369 41.45 -38.90 -11.49
CA PRO A 369 42.74 -38.59 -12.14
C PRO A 369 42.83 -39.06 -13.61
N GLY A 370 41.77 -39.68 -14.15
CA GLY A 370 41.80 -40.42 -15.41
C GLY A 370 41.08 -39.79 -16.61
N LYS A 371 40.44 -38.62 -16.50
CA LYS A 371 39.65 -38.06 -17.62
C LYS A 371 40.33 -36.90 -18.34
N CYS A 372 41.36 -37.23 -19.13
CA CYS A 372 41.67 -36.48 -20.34
C CYS A 372 41.71 -37.48 -21.49
N GLU A 373 40.59 -37.62 -22.22
CA GLU A 373 40.60 -38.39 -23.48
C GLU A 373 41.40 -37.61 -24.52
N ALA A 374 42.60 -38.08 -24.84
CA ALA A 374 43.39 -37.60 -25.97
C ALA A 374 43.20 -38.56 -27.14
N ARG A 375 42.79 -38.05 -28.30
CA ARG A 375 42.67 -38.82 -29.54
C ARG A 375 43.82 -38.46 -30.47
N GLY A 376 44.64 -39.45 -30.82
CA GLY A 376 45.70 -39.30 -31.81
C GLY A 376 45.25 -39.83 -33.17
N ALA A 377 45.44 -39.03 -34.22
CA ALA A 377 45.33 -39.45 -35.61
C ALA A 377 46.73 -39.47 -36.24
N ASP A 378 47.11 -40.61 -36.83
CA ASP A 378 48.34 -40.76 -37.60
C ASP A 378 48.08 -40.33 -39.05
N ASN A 379 48.84 -39.34 -39.53
CA ASN A 379 48.69 -38.81 -40.87
C ASN A 379 49.47 -39.64 -41.93
N GLN A 380 50.19 -40.68 -41.52
CA GLN A 380 50.98 -41.60 -42.37
C GLN A 380 52.06 -40.91 -43.22
N ASP A 381 52.41 -39.67 -42.90
CA ASP A 381 53.47 -38.87 -43.51
C ASP A 381 54.64 -38.60 -42.53
N GLY A 382 54.63 -39.26 -41.37
CA GLY A 382 55.56 -39.03 -40.27
C GLY A 382 55.07 -37.98 -39.25
N THR A 383 53.86 -37.42 -39.40
CA THR A 383 53.28 -36.49 -38.43
C THR A 383 52.05 -37.06 -37.72
N PHE A 384 51.81 -36.61 -36.48
CA PHE A 384 50.65 -37.03 -35.68
C PHE A 384 49.84 -35.82 -35.24
N HIS A 385 48.52 -35.90 -35.36
CA HIS A 385 47.59 -34.92 -34.79
C HIS A 385 46.98 -35.45 -33.50
N ILE A 386 47.23 -34.74 -32.40
CA ILE A 386 46.67 -35.06 -31.09
C ILE A 386 45.61 -34.01 -30.73
N SER A 387 44.37 -34.45 -30.59
CA SER A 387 43.24 -33.64 -30.11
C SER A 387 42.93 -34.01 -28.68
N TYR A 388 42.85 -33.01 -27.79
CA TYR A 388 42.49 -33.19 -26.38
C TYR A 388 41.38 -32.23 -26.00
N LEU A 389 40.48 -32.65 -25.11
CA LEU A 389 39.46 -31.79 -24.53
C LEU A 389 39.81 -31.54 -23.06
N ALA A 390 40.26 -30.31 -22.75
CA ALA A 390 40.55 -29.93 -21.38
C ALA A 390 39.23 -29.66 -20.61
N PRO A 391 38.98 -30.35 -19.48
CA PRO A 391 37.74 -30.17 -18.72
C PRO A 391 37.69 -28.86 -17.94
N GLU A 392 38.84 -28.28 -17.56
CA GLU A 392 38.93 -27.04 -16.79
C GLU A 392 39.97 -26.06 -17.34
N PRO A 393 39.79 -24.74 -17.11
CA PRO A 393 40.77 -23.73 -17.46
C PRO A 393 41.94 -23.69 -16.47
N GLY A 394 43.15 -23.65 -16.98
CA GLY A 394 44.37 -23.70 -16.20
C GLY A 394 45.60 -23.89 -17.08
N GLU A 395 46.76 -24.00 -16.44
CA GLU A 395 48.00 -24.32 -17.12
C GLU A 395 48.16 -25.84 -17.14
N LEU A 396 48.08 -26.44 -18.34
CA LEU A 396 48.21 -27.87 -18.57
C LEU A 396 49.59 -28.19 -19.15
N SER A 397 50.20 -29.26 -18.67
CA SER A 397 51.45 -29.79 -19.19
C SER A 397 51.16 -31.06 -20.01
N ILE A 398 51.36 -30.98 -21.33
CA ILE A 398 51.14 -32.09 -22.26
C ILE A 398 52.48 -32.79 -22.51
N SER A 399 52.60 -34.02 -22.03
CA SER A 399 53.78 -34.86 -22.28
C SER A 399 53.51 -35.79 -23.46
N VAL A 400 54.28 -35.62 -24.53
CA VAL A 400 54.30 -36.56 -25.66
C VAL A 400 55.56 -37.41 -25.56
N SER A 401 55.40 -38.74 -25.60
CA SER A 401 56.50 -39.71 -25.54
C SER A 401 56.30 -40.85 -26.53
N LEU A 402 57.36 -41.24 -27.24
CA LEU A 402 57.42 -42.40 -28.12
C LEU A 402 58.28 -43.48 -27.45
N ARG A 403 57.73 -44.69 -27.27
CA ARG A 403 58.42 -45.83 -26.62
C ARG A 403 59.05 -45.51 -25.25
N GLY A 404 58.41 -44.61 -24.49
CA GLY A 404 58.88 -44.18 -23.17
C GLY A 404 59.91 -43.04 -23.17
N GLN A 405 60.27 -42.49 -24.34
CA GLN A 405 61.18 -41.35 -24.47
C GLN A 405 60.44 -40.08 -24.92
N HIS A 406 60.71 -38.95 -24.27
CA HIS A 406 60.09 -37.66 -24.58
C HIS A 406 60.53 -37.15 -25.96
N THR A 407 59.60 -36.62 -26.74
CA THR A 407 59.92 -35.94 -28.01
C THR A 407 60.51 -34.54 -27.76
N PRO A 408 61.26 -33.96 -28.71
CA PRO A 408 61.81 -32.62 -28.56
C PRO A 408 60.71 -31.58 -28.26
N GLY A 409 60.90 -30.80 -27.19
CA GLY A 409 59.92 -29.80 -26.73
C GLY A 409 58.84 -30.31 -25.78
N SER A 410 58.81 -31.62 -25.49
CA SER A 410 57.97 -32.22 -24.44
C SER A 410 58.67 -32.06 -23.08
N PRO A 411 57.97 -31.61 -22.02
CA PRO A 411 56.54 -31.31 -21.97
C PRO A 411 56.15 -29.93 -22.53
N PHE A 412 55.01 -29.88 -23.22
CA PHE A 412 54.44 -28.65 -23.75
C PHE A 412 53.50 -27.99 -22.73
N SER A 413 53.76 -26.72 -22.40
CA SER A 413 52.88 -25.95 -21.51
C SER A 413 51.77 -25.26 -22.32
N VAL A 414 50.51 -25.58 -22.01
CA VAL A 414 49.34 -25.01 -22.67
C VAL A 414 48.45 -24.33 -21.64
N LYS A 415 48.12 -23.05 -21.88
CA LYS A 415 47.18 -22.30 -21.04
C LYS A 415 45.76 -22.40 -21.61
N VAL A 416 44.91 -23.20 -20.97
CA VAL A 416 43.50 -23.34 -21.31
C VAL A 416 42.69 -22.25 -20.59
N ARG A 417 41.90 -21.49 -21.35
CA ARG A 417 41.02 -20.43 -20.82
C ARG A 417 39.60 -20.95 -20.62
N GLY A 418 38.89 -20.39 -19.63
CA GLY A 418 37.53 -20.83 -19.29
C GLY A 418 36.55 -20.48 -20.40
N LYS A 419 35.44 -21.22 -20.51
CA LYS A 419 34.33 -20.82 -21.39
C LYS A 419 33.84 -19.45 -20.94
N SER A 420 33.83 -18.48 -21.86
CA SER A 420 33.36 -17.10 -21.62
C SER A 420 31.96 -17.13 -21.00
N GLN A 421 31.80 -16.52 -19.83
CA GLN A 421 30.49 -16.40 -19.19
C GLN A 421 29.57 -15.48 -20.03
N ARG A 422 28.29 -15.84 -20.11
CA ARG A 422 27.24 -14.98 -20.65
C ARG A 422 26.79 -14.03 -19.54
N HIS A 423 26.95 -12.73 -19.74
CA HIS A 423 26.41 -11.70 -18.84
C HIS A 423 25.10 -11.12 -19.38
N PRO A 424 24.01 -11.12 -18.59
CA PRO A 424 22.81 -10.33 -18.88
C PRO A 424 23.04 -8.88 -18.40
N GLY A 425 23.39 -7.98 -19.31
CA GLY A 425 23.55 -6.56 -19.00
C GLY A 425 22.35 -5.74 -19.46
N ILE A 426 21.74 -4.95 -18.56
CA ILE A 426 20.75 -3.92 -18.93
C ILE A 426 21.48 -2.58 -19.08
N TYR A 427 21.36 -1.92 -20.23
CA TYR A 427 21.89 -0.57 -20.44
C TYR A 427 20.82 0.49 -20.11
N HIS A 428 21.17 1.48 -19.29
CA HIS A 428 20.31 2.62 -18.97
C HIS A 428 20.82 3.87 -19.70
N CYS A 429 19.96 4.54 -20.47
CA CYS A 429 20.34 5.61 -21.41
C CYS A 429 20.63 6.99 -20.77
N CYS A 430 20.96 7.09 -19.48
CA CYS A 430 20.87 8.39 -18.78
C CYS A 430 22.18 8.95 -18.19
N THR A 431 23.37 8.55 -18.64
CA THR A 431 24.62 9.10 -18.06
C THR A 431 25.09 10.42 -18.69
N PHE A 432 24.41 10.95 -19.70
CA PHE A 432 24.90 12.18 -20.36
C PHE A 432 24.54 13.47 -19.61
N CYS A 433 23.41 13.50 -18.89
CA CYS A 433 22.98 14.71 -18.16
C CYS A 433 23.69 14.88 -16.80
N SER A 434 24.03 13.78 -16.11
CA SER A 434 24.60 13.82 -14.75
C SER A 434 26.14 13.93 -14.71
N SER A 435 26.84 13.76 -15.83
CA SER A 435 28.32 13.68 -15.89
C SER A 435 28.99 14.89 -16.56
N GLY A 436 28.23 15.92 -16.95
CA GLY A 436 28.79 17.13 -17.55
C GLY A 436 29.53 16.93 -18.87
N GLY A 437 29.27 15.84 -19.61
CA GLY A 437 29.87 15.58 -20.93
C GLY A 437 31.21 14.85 -20.93
N GLN A 438 31.59 14.18 -19.83
CA GLN A 438 32.75 13.27 -19.82
C GLN A 438 32.48 12.04 -20.72
N LYS A 439 33.34 11.79 -21.71
CA LYS A 439 33.14 10.80 -22.79
C LYS A 439 33.56 9.36 -22.45
N GLU A 440 33.95 9.09 -21.21
CA GLU A 440 34.48 7.79 -20.78
C GLU A 440 33.52 7.10 -19.81
N ALA A 441 32.89 6.02 -20.26
CA ALA A 441 32.10 5.14 -19.41
C ALA A 441 32.92 3.91 -19.02
N ARG A 442 32.98 3.63 -17.71
CA ARG A 442 33.57 2.39 -17.15
C ARG A 442 32.48 1.38 -16.83
N CYS A 443 32.67 0.15 -17.32
CA CYS A 443 31.81 -0.98 -16.99
C CYS A 443 32.21 -1.58 -15.62
N GLY A 444 31.29 -2.28 -14.95
CA GLY A 444 31.55 -2.98 -13.68
C GLY A 444 32.65 -4.06 -13.77
N CYS A 445 33.02 -4.49 -14.99
CA CYS A 445 34.17 -5.36 -15.25
C CYS A 445 35.52 -4.63 -15.40
N GLY A 446 35.55 -3.29 -15.27
CA GLY A 446 36.75 -2.46 -15.40
C GLY A 446 37.12 -2.01 -16.83
N GLY A 447 36.38 -2.46 -17.86
CA GLY A 447 36.58 -2.02 -19.25
C GLY A 447 36.14 -0.57 -19.48
N THR A 448 36.90 0.19 -20.30
CA THR A 448 36.62 1.60 -20.63
C THR A 448 36.31 1.72 -22.13
N MET A 449 35.20 2.37 -22.51
CA MET A 449 34.89 2.57 -23.92
C MET A 449 35.77 3.69 -24.52
N PRO A 450 36.40 3.48 -25.69
CA PRO A 450 37.16 4.54 -26.35
C PRO A 450 36.21 5.64 -26.85
N GLY A 451 36.54 6.89 -26.52
CA GLY A 451 35.72 8.06 -26.79
C GLY A 451 35.41 8.25 -28.28
N GLY A 452 34.13 8.47 -28.60
CA GLY A 452 33.66 8.66 -29.98
C GLY A 452 32.15 8.65 -30.15
N TYR A 453 31.39 8.35 -29.10
CA TYR A 453 29.93 8.29 -29.20
C TYR A 453 29.32 9.69 -29.26
N GLN A 454 28.69 10.03 -30.39
CA GLN A 454 27.90 11.24 -30.55
C GLN A 454 26.42 10.89 -30.55
N GLY A 455 25.70 11.27 -29.50
CA GLY A 455 24.25 11.36 -29.51
C GLY A 455 23.52 10.44 -28.54
N CYS A 456 22.61 11.05 -27.80
CA CYS A 456 21.52 10.41 -27.07
C CYS A 456 20.44 9.99 -28.08
N GLY A 457 20.11 8.69 -28.10
CA GLY A 457 19.22 8.06 -29.08
C GLY A 457 17.77 8.52 -29.04
N HIS A 458 17.51 9.75 -29.49
CA HIS A 458 16.17 10.28 -29.73
C HIS A 458 16.04 10.55 -31.24
N GLY A 459 15.20 9.73 -31.88
CA GLY A 459 14.92 9.59 -33.32
C GLY A 459 15.35 10.72 -34.28
N HIS A 460 16.30 10.40 -35.16
CA HIS A 460 16.56 11.10 -36.42
C HIS A 460 16.78 10.07 -37.54
N LYS A 461 16.46 10.45 -38.78
CA LYS A 461 16.48 9.57 -39.96
C LYS A 461 17.89 9.02 -40.22
N GLY A 462 18.06 7.71 -40.15
CA GLY A 462 19.31 7.03 -40.52
C GLY A 462 19.72 5.82 -39.69
N HIS A 463 18.93 5.33 -38.73
CA HIS A 463 19.32 4.14 -37.96
C HIS A 463 18.13 3.19 -37.68
N PRO A 464 18.29 1.87 -37.93
CA PRO A 464 17.28 0.87 -37.58
C PRO A 464 17.35 0.68 -36.06
N GLY A 465 16.29 1.04 -35.34
CA GLY A 465 16.25 0.98 -33.87
C GLY A 465 16.45 -0.43 -33.31
N GLN A 466 17.70 -0.80 -33.00
CA GLN A 466 18.03 -2.00 -32.24
C GLN A 466 18.90 -1.66 -31.02
N SER A 467 18.67 -2.42 -29.95
CA SER A 467 19.36 -2.35 -28.67
C SER A 467 20.85 -2.69 -28.81
N HIS A 468 21.73 -1.90 -28.19
CA HIS A 468 23.18 -2.16 -28.16
C HIS A 468 23.62 -2.67 -26.78
N TRP A 469 24.55 -3.63 -26.76
CA TRP A 469 24.99 -4.36 -25.56
C TRP A 469 26.49 -4.19 -25.35
N SER A 470 26.91 -3.44 -24.33
CA SER A 470 28.35 -3.26 -24.03
C SER A 470 28.79 -4.16 -22.88
N CYS A 471 29.37 -5.32 -23.19
CA CYS A 471 30.68 -5.55 -22.60
C CYS A 471 31.74 -5.29 -23.65
N CYS A 472 32.77 -4.54 -23.25
CA CYS A 472 34.06 -4.62 -23.91
C CYS A 472 34.12 -3.94 -25.30
N GLY A 473 33.09 -3.18 -25.69
CA GLY A 473 33.04 -2.46 -26.97
C GLY A 473 32.44 -3.23 -28.16
N ALA A 474 31.82 -4.39 -27.94
CA ALA A 474 31.10 -5.12 -28.98
C ALA A 474 29.66 -4.61 -29.15
N THR A 475 29.10 -4.66 -30.36
CA THR A 475 27.73 -4.22 -30.67
C THR A 475 26.71 -5.36 -30.70
N LYS A 476 27.13 -6.61 -30.41
CA LYS A 476 26.29 -7.81 -30.51
C LYS A 476 25.97 -8.39 -29.12
N GLU A 477 24.70 -8.73 -28.92
CA GLU A 477 24.10 -9.28 -27.67
C GLU A 477 24.82 -10.51 -27.10
N LYS A 478 25.42 -11.34 -27.96
CA LYS A 478 26.14 -12.56 -27.58
C LYS A 478 27.60 -12.47 -28.04
N SER A 479 28.40 -11.67 -27.36
CA SER A 479 29.83 -11.48 -27.67
C SER A 479 30.74 -11.88 -26.50
N GLU A 480 31.95 -12.35 -26.83
CA GLU A 480 32.96 -12.77 -25.85
C GLU A 480 33.66 -11.55 -25.22
N CYS A 481 33.98 -11.69 -23.93
CA CYS A 481 34.58 -10.66 -23.10
C CYS A 481 36.10 -10.55 -23.39
N LEU A 482 36.59 -9.44 -23.96
CA LEU A 482 38.03 -9.17 -24.01
C LEU A 482 38.50 -8.62 -22.66
N GLY A 483 38.86 -9.52 -21.74
CA GLY A 483 39.46 -9.15 -20.47
C GLY A 483 40.76 -8.35 -20.65
N VAL A 484 41.06 -7.50 -19.66
CA VAL A 484 42.22 -6.59 -19.66
C VAL A 484 43.54 -7.37 -19.61
N SER A 485 44.03 -7.85 -20.76
CA SER A 485 45.46 -7.91 -21.11
C SER A 485 45.65 -8.50 -22.50
N SER A 486 46.73 -8.06 -23.15
CA SER A 486 47.39 -8.59 -24.35
C SER A 486 46.94 -8.04 -25.71
N SER A 487 47.66 -7.01 -26.13
CA SER A 487 48.23 -6.96 -27.47
C SER A 487 49.23 -8.12 -27.64
N ALA A 488 48.80 -9.26 -28.20
CA ALA A 488 49.67 -10.29 -28.78
C ALA A 488 48.84 -11.30 -29.61
N PRO A 489 49.39 -11.87 -30.70
CA PRO A 489 48.63 -12.57 -31.73
C PRO A 489 48.14 -13.96 -31.31
N ARG A 490 47.09 -14.41 -32.00
CA ARG A 490 46.45 -15.73 -31.92
C ARG A 490 47.47 -16.87 -31.96
N ASN A 491 47.43 -17.74 -30.95
CA ASN A 491 48.17 -19.01 -30.95
C ASN A 491 47.46 -20.02 -31.87
N LEU A 492 47.88 -20.07 -33.14
CA LEU A 492 47.91 -21.33 -33.89
C LEU A 492 49.09 -22.14 -33.34
N LEU A 493 48.83 -23.38 -32.91
CA LEU A 493 49.88 -24.37 -32.68
C LEU A 493 50.66 -24.57 -33.99
N ARG A 494 51.96 -24.26 -33.96
CA ARG A 494 52.90 -24.57 -35.05
C ARG A 494 53.00 -26.09 -35.19
N THR A 495 52.88 -26.56 -36.42
CA THR A 495 53.28 -27.90 -36.86
C THR A 495 54.73 -28.16 -36.43
N VAL A 496 54.96 -29.24 -35.68
CA VAL A 496 56.33 -29.75 -35.47
C VAL A 496 56.54 -30.82 -36.55
N ALA A 497 57.39 -30.52 -37.53
CA ALA A 497 57.92 -31.55 -38.42
C ALA A 497 58.93 -32.40 -37.63
N LEU A 498 58.88 -33.72 -37.80
CA LEU A 498 59.92 -34.64 -37.33
C LEU A 498 61.18 -34.52 -38.19
#